data_AF-A0A2E9CIY1-F1
#
_entry.id   AF-A0A2E9CIY1-F1
#
_cell.length_a   1.000
_cell.length_b   1.000
_cell.length_c   1.000
_cell.angle_alpha   90.00
_cell.angle_beta   90.00
_cell.angle_gamma   90.00
#
_symmetry.space_group_name_H-M   'P 1'
#
loop_
_entity.id
_entity.type
_entity.pdbx_description
1 polymer ?
#
loop_
_entity_poly.entity_id
_entity_poly.type
_entity_poly.pdbx_seq_one_letter_code
_entity_poly.pdbx_strand_id
1 'polypeptide(L)'
;MASVAIIDQPATDIVPVANAAAAVVLFDQAKFDAFYAKLKADVDAVPVVLTTKKGRDAIASVSAKVRSEKASIDKDRLRLTAEWRNMTAQVNGAWNGIKEQLDALAVEARKPLTEWEAAEEARKTKCDEIINRLARDGMVSIDDTADDVRARGMAAYETVLDPALFGDKLETAQQAKDHAISQLKAALARLTREEAERAELEKLRAEAAERAEAERIAAELAEAERAEAARIEAERVAVEKAKAEAEQRRIAAEQAESARIERAKVEAAELAQRQAQEAAKAEQDKRDREHARQLAEAQAERDRIAAQEKARIAEQEAAAAEQAKRDADQKHRTAVMRAAKEAIMTAGVDEETAKKIVLLIRANEVPHVWLQF
;
A
#
# COMPACT_ATOMS: atom_id res chain seq x y z
N MET A 1 12.95 -43.76 88.55
CA MET A 1 12.61 -44.58 89.73
C MET A 1 11.09 -44.67 89.84
N ALA A 2 10.48 -45.53 89.02
CA ALA A 2 9.04 -45.80 89.08
C ALA A 2 8.88 -47.22 89.65
N SER A 3 8.24 -47.30 90.81
CA SER A 3 7.98 -48.52 91.55
C SER A 3 6.98 -49.37 90.77
N VAL A 4 7.45 -50.47 90.18
CA VAL A 4 6.59 -51.49 89.57
C VAL A 4 6.06 -52.35 90.71
N ALA A 5 4.75 -52.25 90.94
CA ALA A 5 4.05 -53.11 91.88
C ALA A 5 4.11 -54.55 91.37
N ILE A 6 4.93 -55.38 92.04
CA ILE A 6 4.97 -56.82 91.85
C ILE A 6 3.64 -57.36 92.39
N ILE A 7 2.72 -57.67 91.49
CA ILE A 7 1.50 -58.40 91.83
C ILE A 7 1.95 -59.84 92.10
N ASP A 8 2.08 -60.15 93.39
CA ASP A 8 2.29 -61.49 93.91
C ASP A 8 1.05 -62.34 93.56
N GLN A 9 1.10 -63.00 92.40
CA GLN A 9 0.14 -64.04 92.04
C GLN A 9 0.55 -65.29 92.82
N PRO A 10 -0.34 -65.91 93.62
CA PRO A 10 0.01 -67.12 94.34
C PRO A 10 0.44 -68.17 93.31
N ALA A 11 1.69 -68.63 93.41
CA ALA A 11 2.18 -69.77 92.66
C ALA A 11 1.18 -70.91 92.87
N THR A 12 0.45 -71.24 91.81
CA THR A 12 -0.44 -72.39 91.86
C THR A 12 0.48 -73.58 91.68
N ASP A 13 1.03 -74.07 92.80
CA ASP A 13 1.77 -75.32 92.83
C ASP A 13 0.95 -76.35 92.06
N ILE A 14 1.52 -76.89 90.98
CA ILE A 14 0.97 -78.03 90.26
C ILE A 14 1.19 -79.24 91.15
N VAL A 15 0.44 -79.33 92.25
CA VAL A 15 0.37 -80.51 93.08
C VAL A 15 -0.52 -81.50 92.34
N PRO A 16 -0.02 -82.67 91.91
CA PRO A 16 -0.90 -83.73 91.46
C PRO A 16 -1.68 -84.20 92.68
N VAL A 17 -2.97 -83.84 92.72
CA VAL A 17 -3.91 -84.24 93.78
C VAL A 17 -3.81 -85.76 93.99
N ALA A 18 -3.48 -86.14 95.22
CA ALA A 18 -3.16 -87.49 95.67
C ALA A 18 -4.39 -88.44 95.75
N ASN A 19 -5.18 -88.54 94.67
CA ASN A 19 -6.24 -89.56 94.51
C ASN A 19 -6.27 -90.12 93.08
N ALA A 20 -5.09 -90.44 92.54
CA ALA A 20 -4.89 -90.75 91.12
C ALA A 20 -5.09 -92.23 90.72
N ALA A 21 -5.57 -93.12 91.58
CA ALA A 21 -5.62 -94.54 91.22
C ALA A 21 -6.60 -94.85 90.06
N ALA A 22 -7.76 -94.17 90.00
CA ALA A 22 -8.75 -94.36 88.95
C ALA A 22 -8.43 -93.56 87.68
N ALA A 23 -8.04 -92.29 87.80
CA ALA A 23 -7.69 -91.44 86.65
C ALA A 23 -6.57 -92.02 85.78
N VAL A 24 -5.63 -92.77 86.35
CA VAL A 24 -4.51 -93.38 85.62
C VAL A 24 -4.96 -94.36 84.54
N VAL A 25 -6.10 -95.04 84.72
CA VAL A 25 -6.64 -95.96 83.68
C VAL A 25 -7.10 -95.22 82.42
N LEU A 26 -7.29 -93.90 82.48
CA LEU A 26 -7.63 -93.07 81.32
C LEU A 26 -6.41 -92.79 80.41
N PHE A 27 -5.20 -93.02 80.91
CA PHE A 27 -3.95 -92.71 80.21
C PHE A 27 -3.12 -93.96 79.87
N ASP A 28 -3.48 -95.12 80.45
CA ASP A 28 -2.68 -96.33 80.38
C ASP A 28 -3.60 -97.55 80.23
N GLN A 29 -3.62 -98.10 79.01
CA GLN A 29 -4.45 -99.24 78.65
C GLN A 29 -4.10 -100.48 79.49
N ALA A 30 -2.81 -100.73 79.78
CA ALA A 30 -2.40 -101.89 80.55
C ALA A 30 -2.91 -101.82 82.00
N LYS A 31 -2.95 -100.61 82.58
CA LYS A 31 -3.53 -100.39 83.91
C LYS A 31 -5.06 -100.50 83.90
N PHE A 32 -5.72 -100.05 82.83
CA PHE A 32 -7.14 -100.31 82.65
C PHE A 32 -7.43 -101.82 82.57
N ASP A 33 -6.65 -102.57 81.80
CA ASP A 33 -6.83 -104.00 81.63
C ASP A 33 -6.64 -104.75 82.95
N ALA A 34 -5.62 -104.39 83.74
CA ALA A 34 -5.40 -104.96 85.07
C ALA A 34 -6.54 -104.62 86.05
N PHE A 35 -7.01 -103.38 86.03
CA PHE A 35 -8.17 -102.94 86.83
C PHE A 35 -9.44 -103.70 86.45
N TYR A 36 -9.71 -103.83 85.15
CA TYR A 36 -10.85 -104.55 84.60
C TYR A 36 -10.80 -106.04 84.96
N ALA A 37 -9.62 -106.68 84.85
CA ALA A 37 -9.42 -108.08 85.22
C ALA A 37 -9.76 -108.32 86.71
N LYS A 38 -9.37 -107.40 87.60
CA LYS A 38 -9.73 -107.46 89.02
C LYS A 38 -11.24 -107.32 89.25
N LEU A 39 -11.88 -106.35 88.61
CA LEU A 39 -13.34 -106.18 88.68
C LEU A 39 -14.07 -107.42 88.15
N LYS A 40 -13.57 -108.01 87.06
CA LYS A 40 -14.12 -109.23 86.50
C LYS A 40 -13.97 -110.41 87.45
N ALA A 41 -12.81 -110.57 88.09
CA ALA A 41 -12.61 -111.61 89.11
C ALA A 41 -13.57 -111.43 90.29
N ASP A 42 -13.79 -110.20 90.77
CA ASP A 42 -14.78 -109.90 91.82
C ASP A 42 -16.21 -110.29 91.41
N VAL A 43 -16.58 -110.04 90.15
CA VAL A 43 -17.89 -110.44 89.58
C VAL A 43 -18.00 -111.96 89.50
N ASP A 44 -16.99 -112.64 88.96
CA ASP A 44 -16.97 -114.08 88.76
C ASP A 44 -16.95 -114.84 90.10
N ALA A 45 -16.43 -114.23 91.18
CA ALA A 45 -16.42 -114.79 92.53
C ALA A 45 -17.80 -114.81 93.24
N VAL A 46 -18.81 -114.09 92.74
CA VAL A 46 -20.16 -114.06 93.33
C VAL A 46 -21.02 -115.19 92.76
N PRO A 47 -21.42 -116.20 93.54
CA PRO A 47 -22.23 -117.32 93.04
C PRO A 47 -23.63 -116.87 92.59
N VAL A 48 -24.11 -117.41 91.47
CA VAL A 48 -25.42 -117.06 90.91
C VAL A 48 -26.53 -117.80 91.66
N VAL A 49 -27.05 -117.19 92.73
CA VAL A 49 -28.15 -117.75 93.54
C VAL A 49 -29.38 -116.84 93.48
N LEU A 50 -30.33 -117.16 92.60
CA LEU A 50 -31.53 -116.34 92.40
C LEU A 50 -32.69 -116.69 93.34
N THR A 51 -32.64 -117.87 93.95
CA THR A 51 -33.72 -118.41 94.81
C THR A 51 -33.79 -117.74 96.18
N THR A 52 -32.72 -117.04 96.61
CA THR A 52 -32.67 -116.36 97.92
C THR A 52 -32.51 -114.85 97.75
N LYS A 53 -33.08 -114.06 98.67
CA LYS A 53 -32.89 -112.60 98.70
C LYS A 53 -31.41 -112.23 98.80
N LYS A 54 -30.65 -112.91 99.67
CA LYS A 54 -29.22 -112.68 99.88
C LYS A 54 -28.40 -112.89 98.60
N GLY A 55 -28.69 -113.93 97.81
CA GLY A 55 -28.00 -114.18 96.55
C GLY A 55 -28.30 -113.13 95.48
N ARG A 56 -29.56 -112.68 95.37
CA ARG A 56 -29.92 -111.56 94.49
C ARG A 56 -29.26 -110.23 94.92
N ASP A 57 -29.23 -109.96 96.22
CA ASP A 57 -28.59 -108.76 96.78
C ASP A 57 -27.07 -108.74 96.53
N ALA A 58 -26.40 -109.89 96.60
CA ALA A 58 -24.96 -110.00 96.30
C ALA A 58 -24.65 -109.68 94.81
N ILE A 59 -25.45 -110.21 93.88
CA ILE A 59 -25.33 -109.90 92.44
C ILE A 59 -25.60 -108.41 92.18
N ALA A 60 -26.64 -107.85 92.81
CA ALA A 60 -26.93 -106.42 92.72
C ALA A 60 -25.78 -105.57 93.26
N SER A 61 -25.17 -105.98 94.37
CA SER A 61 -24.04 -105.27 95.00
C SER A 61 -22.80 -105.25 94.13
N VAL A 62 -22.40 -106.38 93.52
CA VAL A 62 -21.21 -106.39 92.64
C VAL A 62 -21.45 -105.62 91.35
N SER A 63 -22.67 -105.66 90.80
CA SER A 63 -23.07 -104.82 89.67
C SER A 63 -23.05 -103.32 90.03
N ALA A 64 -23.52 -102.96 91.23
CA ALA A 64 -23.46 -101.59 91.73
C ALA A 64 -22.01 -101.11 91.90
N LYS A 65 -21.11 -101.97 92.38
CA LYS A 65 -19.66 -101.69 92.46
C LYS A 65 -19.09 -101.35 91.08
N VAL A 66 -19.32 -102.18 90.07
CA VAL A 66 -18.85 -101.91 88.69
C VAL A 66 -19.38 -100.57 88.15
N ARG A 67 -20.67 -100.26 88.39
CA ARG A 67 -21.25 -98.96 87.99
C ARG A 67 -20.60 -97.80 88.72
N SER A 68 -20.34 -97.94 90.03
CA SER A 68 -19.68 -96.92 90.84
C SER A 68 -18.26 -96.63 90.36
N GLU A 69 -17.50 -97.68 90.05
CA GLU A 69 -16.14 -97.55 89.51
C GLU A 69 -16.12 -96.84 88.15
N LYS A 70 -17.02 -97.22 87.23
CA LYS A 70 -17.20 -96.51 85.95
C LYS A 70 -17.54 -95.04 86.17
N ALA A 71 -18.45 -94.73 87.09
CA ALA A 71 -18.84 -93.35 87.39
C ALA A 71 -17.67 -92.54 87.95
N SER A 72 -16.80 -93.16 88.76
CA SER A 72 -15.57 -92.55 89.25
C SER A 72 -14.63 -92.17 88.10
N ILE A 73 -14.37 -93.12 87.19
CA ILE A 73 -13.54 -92.89 85.99
C ILE A 73 -14.13 -91.78 85.10
N ASP A 74 -15.45 -91.76 84.89
CA ASP A 74 -16.11 -90.71 84.11
C ASP A 74 -16.01 -89.33 84.77
N LYS A 75 -16.15 -89.26 86.10
CA LYS A 75 -15.96 -88.02 86.85
C LYS A 75 -14.53 -87.49 86.71
N ASP A 76 -13.54 -88.36 86.76
CA ASP A 76 -12.14 -87.98 86.52
C ASP A 76 -11.90 -87.52 85.07
N ARG A 77 -12.48 -88.21 84.07
CA ARG A 77 -12.42 -87.80 82.66
C ARG A 77 -12.99 -86.39 82.46
N LEU A 78 -14.17 -86.12 83.01
CA LEU A 78 -14.82 -84.81 82.90
C LEU A 78 -13.98 -83.72 83.57
N ARG A 79 -13.45 -83.99 84.77
CA ARG A 79 -12.56 -83.07 85.49
C ARG A 79 -11.30 -82.75 84.69
N LEU A 80 -10.57 -83.77 84.22
CA LEU A 80 -9.33 -83.60 83.45
C LEU A 80 -9.55 -82.83 82.14
N THR A 81 -10.60 -83.16 81.39
CA THR A 81 -10.89 -82.43 80.13
C THR A 81 -11.35 -81.00 80.37
N ALA A 82 -11.99 -80.70 81.51
CA ALA A 82 -12.30 -79.34 81.90
C ALA A 82 -11.02 -78.56 82.28
N GLU A 83 -10.14 -79.17 83.08
CA GLU A 83 -8.82 -78.61 83.44
C GLU A 83 -7.99 -78.30 82.19
N TRP A 84 -7.91 -79.22 81.22
CA TRP A 84 -7.19 -79.00 79.96
C TRP A 84 -7.76 -77.85 79.15
N ARG A 85 -9.09 -77.76 78.98
CA ARG A 85 -9.71 -76.64 78.26
C ARG A 85 -9.42 -75.30 78.94
N ASN A 86 -9.46 -75.27 80.28
CA ASN A 86 -9.13 -74.09 81.05
C ASN A 86 -7.65 -73.69 80.88
N MET A 87 -6.72 -74.65 80.95
CA MET A 87 -5.30 -74.40 80.70
C MET A 87 -5.06 -73.90 79.28
N THR A 88 -5.68 -74.51 78.26
CA THR A 88 -5.59 -74.03 76.86
C THR A 88 -6.12 -72.60 76.73
N ALA A 89 -7.27 -72.30 77.34
CA ALA A 89 -7.84 -70.96 77.31
C ALA A 89 -6.93 -69.93 78.00
N GLN A 90 -6.34 -70.28 79.15
CA GLN A 90 -5.39 -69.41 79.86
C GLN A 90 -4.13 -69.15 79.04
N VAL A 91 -3.53 -70.19 78.45
CA VAL A 91 -2.33 -70.05 77.60
C VAL A 91 -2.62 -69.18 76.39
N ASN A 92 -3.74 -69.39 75.70
CA ASN A 92 -4.12 -68.58 74.54
C ASN A 92 -4.44 -67.13 74.92
N GLY A 93 -5.11 -66.92 76.07
CA GLY A 93 -5.37 -65.58 76.59
C GLY A 93 -4.08 -64.82 76.90
N ALA A 94 -3.14 -65.47 77.59
CA ALA A 94 -1.82 -64.90 77.88
C ALA A 94 -1.03 -64.62 76.60
N TRP A 95 -1.04 -65.55 75.64
CA TRP A 95 -0.33 -65.39 74.37
C TRP A 95 -0.77 -64.14 73.60
N ASN A 96 -2.06 -63.82 73.56
CA ASN A 96 -2.52 -62.63 72.85
C ASN A 96 -1.94 -61.34 73.43
N GLY A 97 -1.92 -61.21 74.76
CA GLY A 97 -1.30 -60.06 75.44
C GLY A 97 0.22 -60.01 75.23
N ILE A 98 0.89 -61.16 75.34
CA ILE A 98 2.34 -61.27 75.10
C ILE A 98 2.68 -60.87 73.67
N LYS A 99 1.92 -61.35 72.69
CA LYS A 99 2.11 -61.04 71.28
C LYS A 99 2.03 -59.54 71.03
N GLU A 100 0.96 -58.89 71.48
CA GLU A 100 0.78 -57.45 71.31
C GLU A 100 1.91 -56.64 71.96
N GLN A 101 2.35 -57.04 73.16
CA GLN A 101 3.45 -56.36 73.86
C GLN A 101 4.80 -56.53 73.14
N LEU A 102 5.11 -57.74 72.66
CA LEU A 102 6.36 -58.01 71.94
C LEU A 102 6.38 -57.31 70.56
N ASP A 103 5.26 -57.29 69.84
CA ASP A 103 5.14 -56.57 68.57
C ASP A 103 5.33 -55.05 68.78
N ALA A 104 4.70 -54.48 69.83
CA ALA A 104 4.88 -53.07 70.18
C ALA A 104 6.33 -52.73 70.58
N LEU A 105 6.97 -53.59 71.38
CA LEU A 105 8.37 -53.42 71.78
C LEU A 105 9.32 -53.50 70.58
N ALA A 106 9.05 -54.39 69.62
CA ALA A 106 9.84 -54.48 68.39
C ALA A 106 9.75 -53.20 67.55
N VAL A 107 8.56 -52.59 67.45
CA VAL A 107 8.37 -51.29 66.79
C VAL A 107 9.13 -50.18 67.52
N GLU A 108 9.01 -50.11 68.85
CA GLU A 108 9.73 -49.13 69.66
C GLU A 108 11.25 -49.29 69.53
N ALA A 109 11.77 -50.52 69.58
CA ALA A 109 13.18 -50.80 69.40
C ALA A 109 13.70 -50.41 68.01
N ARG A 110 12.88 -50.53 66.95
CA ARG A 110 13.23 -50.11 65.59
C ARG A 110 13.04 -48.60 65.36
N LYS A 111 12.35 -47.89 66.23
CA LYS A 111 12.01 -46.48 66.03
C LYS A 111 13.23 -45.59 65.74
N PRO A 112 14.35 -45.67 66.49
CA PRO A 112 15.52 -44.84 66.20
C PRO A 112 16.13 -45.10 64.81
N LEU A 113 16.16 -46.36 64.37
CA LEU A 113 16.62 -46.71 63.02
C LEU A 113 15.67 -46.15 61.96
N THR A 114 14.36 -46.26 62.19
CA THR A 114 13.33 -45.75 61.26
C THR A 114 13.43 -44.23 61.11
N GLU A 115 13.63 -43.51 62.21
CA GLU A 115 13.80 -42.05 62.21
C GLU A 115 15.09 -41.63 61.49
N TRP A 116 16.19 -42.36 61.72
CA TRP A 116 17.44 -42.13 61.01
C TRP A 116 17.33 -42.41 59.50
N GLU A 117 16.72 -43.54 59.11
CA GLU A 117 16.47 -43.89 57.69
C GLU A 117 15.66 -42.79 57.00
N ALA A 118 14.60 -42.28 57.65
CA ALA A 118 13.77 -41.20 57.13
C ALA A 118 14.53 -39.87 57.02
N ALA A 119 15.32 -39.52 58.04
CA ALA A 119 16.15 -38.30 58.01
C ALA A 119 17.24 -38.38 56.92
N GLU A 120 17.85 -39.54 56.74
CA GLU A 120 18.85 -39.79 55.72
C GLU A 120 18.27 -39.74 54.30
N GLU A 121 17.05 -40.27 54.10
CA GLU A 121 16.35 -40.14 52.82
C GLU A 121 15.94 -38.70 52.52
N ALA A 122 15.46 -37.96 53.53
CA ALA A 122 15.17 -36.53 53.40
C ALA A 122 16.44 -35.72 53.07
N ARG A 123 17.58 -36.07 53.68
CA ARG A 123 18.89 -35.48 53.37
C ARG A 123 19.25 -35.72 51.91
N LYS A 124 19.17 -36.96 51.43
CA LYS A 124 19.47 -37.31 50.03
C LYS A 124 18.56 -36.58 49.04
N THR A 125 17.26 -36.56 49.32
CA THR A 125 16.27 -35.84 48.51
C THR A 125 16.64 -34.36 48.38
N LYS A 126 16.96 -33.70 49.50
CA LYS A 126 17.39 -32.29 49.50
C LYS A 126 18.68 -32.07 48.68
N CYS A 127 19.65 -32.97 48.79
CA CYS A 127 20.86 -32.90 47.98
C CYS A 127 20.53 -33.03 46.48
N ASP A 128 19.66 -33.97 46.11
CA ASP A 128 19.23 -34.18 44.72
C ASP A 128 18.43 -33.00 44.18
N GLU A 129 17.58 -32.36 44.99
CA GLU A 129 16.89 -31.12 44.62
C GLU A 129 17.87 -29.99 44.30
N ILE A 130 18.93 -29.82 45.11
CA ILE A 130 19.95 -28.79 44.87
C ILE A 130 20.72 -29.10 43.58
N ILE A 131 21.14 -30.35 43.38
CA ILE A 131 21.87 -30.78 42.17
C ILE A 131 21.01 -30.55 40.92
N ASN A 132 19.74 -30.98 40.95
CA ASN A 132 18.80 -30.81 39.84
C ASN A 132 18.48 -29.34 39.58
N ARG A 133 18.41 -28.51 40.62
CA ARG A 133 18.25 -27.06 40.47
C ARG A 133 19.46 -26.46 39.75
N LEU A 134 20.68 -26.75 40.21
CA LEU A 134 21.91 -26.26 39.55
C LEU A 134 21.96 -26.70 38.08
N ALA A 135 21.64 -27.96 37.79
CA ALA A 135 21.59 -28.46 36.42
C ALA A 135 20.56 -27.70 35.57
N ARG A 136 19.36 -27.43 36.10
CA ARG A 136 18.32 -26.66 35.42
C ARG A 136 18.71 -25.19 35.22
N ASP A 137 19.33 -24.57 36.23
CA ASP A 137 19.79 -23.19 36.15
C ASP A 137 20.81 -23.01 35.02
N GLY A 138 21.65 -24.02 34.76
CA GLY A 138 22.58 -24.05 33.63
C GLY A 138 21.92 -24.12 32.25
N MET A 139 20.62 -24.43 32.16
CA MET A 139 19.88 -24.48 30.89
C MET A 139 19.37 -23.08 30.52
N VAL A 140 19.87 -22.55 29.40
CA VAL A 140 19.48 -21.23 28.89
C VAL A 140 18.53 -21.37 27.71
N SER A 141 17.35 -20.77 27.85
CA SER A 141 16.28 -20.69 26.85
C SER A 141 16.52 -19.53 25.87
N ILE A 142 15.74 -19.51 24.78
CA ILE A 142 15.73 -18.40 23.82
C ILE A 142 15.13 -17.12 24.41
N ASP A 143 14.24 -17.25 25.39
CA ASP A 143 13.54 -16.12 26.01
C ASP A 143 14.36 -15.46 27.14
N ASP A 144 15.51 -16.05 27.51
CA ASP A 144 16.34 -15.53 28.59
C ASP A 144 17.10 -14.27 28.17
N THR A 145 17.05 -13.23 29.01
CA THR A 145 17.85 -12.02 28.85
C THR A 145 19.23 -12.14 29.51
N ALA A 146 20.17 -11.23 29.18
CA ALA A 146 21.46 -11.18 29.87
C ALA A 146 21.30 -11.01 31.39
N ASP A 147 20.27 -10.27 31.82
CA ASP A 147 19.97 -10.06 33.24
C ASP A 147 19.47 -11.32 33.95
N ASP A 148 18.61 -12.11 33.29
CA ASP A 148 18.11 -13.38 33.83
C ASP A 148 19.25 -14.40 34.00
N VAL A 149 20.11 -14.50 32.99
CA VAL A 149 21.29 -15.39 33.01
C VAL A 149 22.28 -14.95 34.08
N ARG A 150 22.50 -13.63 34.23
CA ARG A 150 23.36 -13.06 35.27
C ARG A 150 22.82 -13.35 36.68
N ALA A 151 21.52 -13.15 36.90
CA ALA A 151 20.87 -13.42 38.18
C ALA A 151 20.98 -14.89 38.57
N ARG A 152 20.68 -15.81 37.63
CA ARG A 152 20.87 -17.26 37.85
C ARG A 152 22.33 -17.62 38.09
N GLY A 153 23.26 -17.03 37.35
CA GLY A 153 24.70 -17.24 37.53
C GLY A 153 25.17 -16.87 38.93
N MET A 154 24.69 -15.74 39.47
CA MET A 154 24.98 -15.34 40.85
C MET A 154 24.38 -16.30 41.87
N ALA A 155 23.11 -16.67 41.72
CA ALA A 155 22.45 -17.61 42.63
C ALA A 155 23.13 -19.00 42.64
N ALA A 156 23.54 -19.50 41.47
CA ALA A 156 24.31 -20.74 41.35
C ALA A 156 25.68 -20.62 42.02
N TYR A 157 26.38 -19.48 41.84
CA TYR A 157 27.67 -19.21 42.47
C TYR A 157 27.57 -19.14 44.01
N GLU A 158 26.54 -18.48 44.54
CA GLU A 158 26.29 -18.32 45.97
C GLU A 158 25.80 -19.60 46.66
N THR A 159 25.36 -20.60 45.89
CA THR A 159 24.91 -21.88 46.47
C THR A 159 26.07 -22.57 47.20
N VAL A 160 25.99 -22.61 48.54
CA VAL A 160 26.99 -23.27 49.39
C VAL A 160 26.72 -24.78 49.41
N LEU A 161 27.74 -25.56 49.06
CA LEU A 161 27.71 -27.02 49.10
C LEU A 161 28.41 -27.49 50.38
N ASP A 162 27.63 -27.70 51.44
CA ASP A 162 28.15 -28.16 52.73
C ASP A 162 28.64 -29.63 52.64
N PRO A 163 29.93 -29.91 52.86
CA PRO A 163 30.46 -31.27 52.80
C PRO A 163 29.77 -32.25 53.75
N ALA A 164 29.34 -31.79 54.93
CA ALA A 164 28.65 -32.65 55.89
C ALA A 164 27.24 -33.00 55.41
N LEU A 165 26.55 -32.07 54.75
CA LEU A 165 25.23 -32.31 54.19
C LEU A 165 25.29 -33.22 52.98
N PHE A 166 26.28 -33.08 52.10
CA PHE A 166 26.31 -33.82 50.83
C PHE A 166 27.00 -35.19 50.94
N GLY A 167 28.04 -35.33 51.78
CA GLY A 167 28.80 -36.57 51.90
C GLY A 167 29.28 -37.06 50.52
N ASP A 168 28.95 -38.30 50.17
CA ASP A 168 29.32 -38.93 48.89
C ASP A 168 28.79 -38.20 47.65
N LYS A 169 27.73 -37.37 47.77
CA LYS A 169 27.17 -36.58 46.67
C LYS A 169 27.90 -35.25 46.44
N LEU A 170 28.87 -34.88 47.29
CA LEU A 170 29.51 -33.57 47.23
C LEU A 170 30.20 -33.33 45.89
N GLU A 171 30.92 -34.34 45.39
CA GLU A 171 31.61 -34.25 44.11
C GLU A 171 30.62 -34.03 42.95
N THR A 172 29.53 -34.80 42.91
CA THR A 172 28.47 -34.64 41.90
C THR A 172 27.82 -33.24 41.98
N ALA A 173 27.58 -32.73 43.18
CA ALA A 173 27.03 -31.39 43.36
C ALA A 173 28.00 -30.30 42.92
N GLN A 174 29.29 -30.46 43.19
CA GLN A 174 30.33 -29.54 42.75
C GLN A 174 30.43 -29.53 41.22
N GLN A 175 30.45 -30.71 40.59
CA GLN A 175 30.44 -30.84 39.13
C GLN A 175 29.20 -30.18 38.50
N ALA A 176 28.01 -30.39 39.08
CA ALA A 176 26.78 -29.76 38.61
C ALA A 176 26.84 -28.23 38.72
N LYS A 177 27.35 -27.70 39.85
CA LYS A 177 27.55 -26.27 40.06
C LYS A 177 28.53 -25.68 39.05
N ASP A 178 29.68 -26.32 38.86
CA ASP A 178 30.72 -25.84 37.95
C ASP A 178 30.24 -25.88 36.49
N HIS A 179 29.51 -26.94 36.11
CA HIS A 179 28.89 -27.02 34.80
C HIS A 179 27.87 -25.90 34.57
N ALA A 180 26.96 -25.68 35.52
CA ALA A 180 25.96 -24.62 35.45
C ALA A 180 26.59 -23.24 35.32
N ILE A 181 27.59 -22.94 36.16
CA ILE A 181 28.33 -21.66 36.11
C ILE A 181 29.03 -21.49 34.76
N SER A 182 29.64 -22.55 34.22
CA SER A 182 30.31 -22.51 32.91
C SER A 182 29.32 -22.16 31.79
N GLN A 183 28.17 -22.84 31.75
CA GLN A 183 27.12 -22.59 30.76
C GLN A 183 26.56 -21.17 30.87
N LEU A 184 26.25 -20.72 32.09
CA LEU A 184 25.71 -19.39 32.36
C LEU A 184 26.71 -18.28 31.99
N LYS A 185 28.01 -18.48 32.24
CA LYS A 185 29.05 -17.54 31.80
C LYS A 185 29.13 -17.44 30.27
N ALA A 186 29.11 -18.58 29.57
CA ALA A 186 29.13 -18.61 28.12
C ALA A 186 27.88 -17.94 27.51
N ALA A 187 26.71 -18.22 28.07
CA ALA A 187 25.46 -17.61 27.65
C ALA A 187 25.42 -16.10 27.92
N LEU A 188 25.90 -15.66 29.10
CA LEU A 188 25.96 -14.24 29.44
C LEU A 188 26.86 -13.48 28.47
N ALA A 189 28.03 -14.03 28.14
CA ALA A 189 28.93 -13.45 27.16
C ALA A 189 28.28 -13.34 25.77
N ARG A 190 27.56 -14.39 25.34
CA ARG A 190 26.81 -14.38 24.07
C ARG A 190 25.73 -13.28 24.07
N LEU A 191 24.85 -13.27 25.07
CA LEU A 191 23.72 -12.33 25.15
C LEU A 191 24.20 -10.88 25.28
N THR A 192 25.22 -10.62 26.10
CA THR A 192 25.81 -9.27 26.24
C THR A 192 26.37 -8.77 24.91
N ARG A 193 27.01 -9.66 24.15
CA ARG A 193 27.51 -9.34 22.81
C ARG A 193 26.37 -9.04 21.84
N GLU A 194 25.33 -9.88 21.81
CA GLU A 194 24.16 -9.66 20.95
C GLU A 194 23.44 -8.34 21.27
N GLU A 195 23.31 -7.99 22.56
CA GLU A 195 22.73 -6.71 22.99
C GLU A 195 23.59 -5.52 22.56
N ALA A 196 24.92 -5.62 22.71
CA ALA A 196 25.86 -4.59 22.24
C ALA A 196 25.80 -4.41 20.72
N GLU A 197 25.81 -5.50 19.96
CA GLU A 197 25.70 -5.48 18.49
C GLU A 197 24.37 -4.88 18.02
N ARG A 198 23.25 -5.17 18.70
CA ARG A 198 21.95 -4.54 18.42
C ARG A 198 21.96 -3.04 18.71
N ALA A 199 22.55 -2.62 19.84
CA ALA A 199 22.65 -1.22 20.21
C ALA A 199 23.56 -0.43 19.25
N GLU A 200 24.66 -1.03 18.79
CA GLU A 200 25.51 -0.44 17.76
C GLU A 200 24.78 -0.33 16.42
N LEU A 201 24.07 -1.38 15.99
CA LEU A 201 23.30 -1.36 14.75
C LEU A 201 22.19 -0.30 14.78
N GLU A 202 21.54 -0.11 15.92
CA GLU A 202 20.54 0.95 16.10
C GLU A 202 21.19 2.35 15.99
N LYS A 203 22.34 2.57 16.62
CA LYS A 203 23.10 3.82 16.48
C LYS A 203 23.50 4.08 15.02
N LEU A 204 24.01 3.07 14.32
CA LEU A 204 24.35 3.19 12.89
C LEU A 204 23.13 3.51 12.03
N ARG A 205 21.96 2.93 12.35
CA ARG A 205 20.70 3.24 11.64
C ARG A 205 20.22 4.66 11.91
N ALA A 206 20.31 5.13 13.16
CA ALA A 206 19.97 6.50 13.53
C ALA A 206 20.90 7.50 12.83
N GLU A 207 22.21 7.26 12.84
CA GLU A 207 23.19 8.11 12.16
C GLU A 207 22.99 8.11 10.63
N ALA A 208 22.71 6.95 10.03
CA ALA A 208 22.40 6.87 8.59
C ALA A 208 21.10 7.61 8.24
N ALA A 209 20.07 7.54 9.10
CA ALA A 209 18.83 8.28 8.90
C ALA A 209 19.06 9.81 9.00
N GLU A 210 19.84 10.26 9.98
CA GLU A 210 20.22 11.67 10.13
C GLU A 210 21.00 12.17 8.92
N ARG A 211 21.99 11.40 8.43
CA ARG A 211 22.74 11.75 7.21
C ARG A 211 21.82 11.81 5.98
N ALA A 212 20.90 10.87 5.83
CA ALA A 212 19.95 10.87 4.72
C ALA A 212 18.98 12.06 4.78
N GLU A 213 18.54 12.47 5.98
CA GLU A 213 17.74 13.68 6.17
C GLU A 213 18.55 14.94 5.86
N ALA A 214 19.78 15.04 6.34
CA ALA A 214 20.68 16.15 6.03
C ALA A 214 20.96 16.25 4.52
N GLU A 215 21.17 15.11 3.84
CA GLU A 215 21.36 15.06 2.39
C GLU A 215 20.09 15.49 1.64
N ARG A 216 18.90 15.07 2.10
CA ARG A 216 17.62 15.53 1.54
C ARG A 216 17.45 17.03 1.68
N ILE A 217 17.72 17.58 2.86
CA ILE A 217 17.63 19.03 3.11
C ILE A 217 18.65 19.77 2.24
N ALA A 218 19.89 19.28 2.14
CA ALA A 218 20.91 19.87 1.27
C ALA A 218 20.51 19.83 -0.21
N ALA A 219 19.92 18.72 -0.67
CA ALA A 219 19.42 18.59 -2.04
C ALA A 219 18.25 19.53 -2.32
N GLU A 220 17.30 19.65 -1.38
CA GLU A 220 16.17 20.59 -1.48
C GLU A 220 16.64 22.04 -1.50
N LEU A 221 17.59 22.42 -0.64
CA LEU A 221 18.21 23.75 -0.66
C LEU A 221 18.94 24.02 -1.98
N ALA A 222 19.70 23.05 -2.48
CA ALA A 222 20.40 23.18 -3.76
C ALA A 222 19.42 23.28 -4.94
N GLU A 223 18.28 22.58 -4.89
CA GLU A 223 17.23 22.70 -5.90
C GLU A 223 16.53 24.06 -5.82
N ALA A 224 16.21 24.54 -4.61
CA ALA A 224 15.64 25.86 -4.38
C ALA A 224 16.58 26.98 -4.88
N GLU A 225 17.89 26.89 -4.60
CA GLU A 225 18.89 27.83 -5.08
C GLU A 225 19.00 27.81 -6.61
N ARG A 226 18.99 26.62 -7.24
CA ARG A 226 18.97 26.51 -8.71
C ARG A 226 17.69 27.10 -9.31
N ALA A 227 16.54 26.88 -8.69
CA ALA A 227 15.27 27.42 -9.14
C ALA A 227 15.23 28.95 -9.01
N GLU A 228 15.77 29.50 -7.92
CA GLU A 228 15.91 30.94 -7.73
C GLU A 228 16.90 31.55 -8.74
N ALA A 229 18.07 30.95 -8.93
CA ALA A 229 19.04 31.38 -9.95
C ALA A 229 18.44 31.35 -11.36
N ALA A 230 17.68 30.30 -11.71
CA ALA A 230 16.97 30.20 -12.98
C ALA A 230 15.89 31.29 -13.14
N ARG A 231 15.17 31.63 -12.06
CA ARG A 231 14.21 32.75 -12.08
C ARG A 231 14.89 34.10 -12.29
N ILE A 232 15.98 34.36 -11.58
CA ILE A 232 16.76 35.60 -11.72
C ILE A 232 17.32 35.71 -13.14
N GLU A 233 17.84 34.62 -13.70
CA GLU A 233 18.33 34.60 -15.08
C GLU A 233 17.21 34.83 -16.10
N ALA A 234 16.07 34.15 -15.93
CA ALA A 234 14.90 34.34 -16.79
C ALA A 234 14.38 35.78 -16.74
N GLU A 235 14.37 36.40 -15.56
CA GLU A 235 14.02 37.81 -15.39
C GLU A 235 15.03 38.73 -16.09
N ARG A 236 16.33 38.48 -15.93
CA ARG A 236 17.38 39.23 -16.62
C ARG A 236 17.25 39.13 -18.13
N VAL A 237 17.05 37.92 -18.66
CA VAL A 237 16.83 37.70 -20.10
C VAL A 237 15.56 38.38 -20.58
N ALA A 238 14.47 38.35 -19.80
CA ALA A 238 13.23 39.05 -20.15
C ALA A 238 13.42 40.58 -20.18
N VAL A 239 14.14 41.15 -19.22
CA VAL A 239 14.48 42.58 -19.18
C VAL A 239 15.38 42.97 -20.35
N GLU A 240 16.42 42.18 -20.65
CA GLU A 240 17.30 42.45 -21.80
C GLU A 240 16.58 42.31 -23.13
N LYS A 241 15.69 41.31 -23.28
CA LYS A 241 14.84 41.17 -24.45
C LYS A 241 13.87 42.34 -24.59
N ALA A 242 13.27 42.80 -23.50
CA ALA A 242 12.39 43.97 -23.52
C ALA A 242 13.15 45.26 -23.91
N LYS A 243 14.39 45.44 -23.41
CA LYS A 243 15.25 46.55 -23.83
C LYS A 243 15.63 46.45 -25.31
N ALA A 244 16.00 45.26 -25.79
CA ALA A 244 16.33 45.03 -27.20
C ALA A 244 15.13 45.28 -28.12
N GLU A 245 13.93 44.84 -27.73
CA GLU A 245 12.69 45.11 -28.46
C GLU A 245 12.33 46.61 -28.44
N ALA A 246 12.53 47.31 -27.32
CA ALA A 246 12.35 48.75 -27.23
C ALA A 246 13.34 49.52 -28.11
N GLU A 247 14.61 49.09 -28.14
CA GLU A 247 15.65 49.66 -29.00
C GLU A 247 15.35 49.42 -30.48
N GLN A 248 14.94 48.20 -30.84
CA GLN A 248 14.50 47.89 -32.21
C GLN A 248 13.29 48.72 -32.63
N ARG A 249 12.32 48.94 -31.73
CA ARG A 249 11.19 49.85 -32.01
C ARG A 249 11.64 51.29 -32.21
N ARG A 250 12.64 51.75 -31.45
CA ARG A 250 13.21 53.10 -31.62
C ARG A 250 13.94 53.24 -32.95
N ILE A 251 14.80 52.28 -33.30
CA ILE A 251 15.51 52.25 -34.59
C ILE A 251 14.50 52.17 -35.75
N ALA A 252 13.46 51.34 -35.64
CA ALA A 252 12.41 51.26 -36.65
C ALA A 252 11.62 52.56 -36.79
N ALA A 253 11.33 53.25 -35.68
CA ALA A 253 10.68 54.57 -35.72
C ALA A 253 11.58 55.63 -36.37
N GLU A 254 12.87 55.65 -36.06
CA GLU A 254 13.85 56.56 -36.66
C GLU A 254 14.08 56.27 -38.15
N GLN A 255 14.09 55.00 -38.55
CA GLN A 255 14.12 54.58 -39.96
C GLN A 255 12.83 54.98 -40.70
N ALA A 256 11.68 54.87 -40.05
CA ALA A 256 10.41 55.31 -40.62
C ALA A 256 10.35 56.84 -40.78
N GLU A 257 10.92 57.60 -39.82
CA GLU A 257 11.00 59.05 -39.88
C GLU A 257 11.99 59.53 -40.95
N SER A 258 13.18 58.95 -41.02
CA SER A 258 14.16 59.25 -42.09
C SER A 258 13.64 58.86 -43.47
N ALA A 259 12.94 57.73 -43.61
CA ALA A 259 12.26 57.37 -44.86
C ALA A 259 11.14 58.36 -45.23
N ARG A 260 10.45 58.94 -44.24
CA ARG A 260 9.45 60.00 -44.46
C ARG A 260 10.09 61.30 -44.94
N ILE A 261 11.21 61.70 -44.33
CA ILE A 261 11.97 62.89 -44.72
C ILE A 261 12.53 62.71 -46.14
N GLU A 262 13.03 61.53 -46.48
CA GLU A 262 13.59 61.28 -47.80
C GLU A 262 12.48 61.21 -48.88
N ARG A 263 11.33 60.60 -48.58
CA ARG A 263 10.15 60.68 -49.46
C ARG A 263 9.69 62.12 -49.68
N ALA A 264 9.68 62.94 -48.64
CA ALA A 264 9.33 64.36 -48.77
C ALA A 264 10.34 65.14 -49.62
N LYS A 265 11.64 64.80 -49.57
CA LYS A 265 12.67 65.39 -50.44
C LYS A 265 12.52 64.94 -51.90
N VAL A 266 12.24 63.66 -52.13
CA VAL A 266 12.02 63.12 -53.48
C VAL A 266 10.76 63.73 -54.10
N GLU A 267 9.66 63.83 -53.35
CA GLU A 267 8.44 64.50 -53.81
C GLU A 267 8.66 66.00 -54.07
N ALA A 268 9.44 66.69 -53.24
CA ALA A 268 9.81 68.09 -53.48
C ALA A 268 10.71 68.25 -54.73
N ALA A 269 11.63 67.31 -54.98
CA ALA A 269 12.47 67.29 -56.16
C ALA A 269 11.68 66.98 -57.44
N GLU A 270 10.72 66.05 -57.40
CA GLU A 270 9.83 65.76 -58.53
C GLU A 270 8.90 66.94 -58.84
N LEU A 271 8.39 67.63 -57.81
CA LEU A 271 7.57 68.83 -58.01
C LEU A 271 8.40 69.96 -58.65
N ALA A 272 9.64 70.17 -58.20
CA ALA A 272 10.56 71.14 -58.79
C ALA A 272 10.93 70.79 -60.24
N GLN A 273 11.10 69.50 -60.55
CA GLN A 273 11.39 69.03 -61.91
C GLN A 273 10.18 69.17 -62.83
N ARG A 274 8.95 68.90 -62.35
CA ARG A 274 7.71 69.16 -63.10
C ARG A 274 7.51 70.65 -63.38
N GLN A 275 7.77 71.52 -62.41
CA GLN A 275 7.69 72.97 -62.60
C GLN A 275 8.75 73.49 -63.59
N ALA A 276 9.97 72.95 -63.58
CA ALA A 276 10.99 73.28 -64.56
C ALA A 276 10.64 72.80 -65.99
N GLN A 277 9.98 71.63 -66.13
CA GLN A 277 9.51 71.13 -67.42
C GLN A 277 8.30 71.88 -67.96
N GLU A 278 7.36 72.30 -67.10
CA GLU A 278 6.25 73.18 -67.51
C GLU A 278 6.73 74.58 -67.89
N ALA A 279 7.71 75.14 -67.18
CA ALA A 279 8.33 76.41 -67.54
C ALA A 279 9.08 76.34 -68.89
N ALA A 280 9.79 75.23 -69.16
CA ALA A 280 10.45 75.00 -70.44
C ALA A 280 9.47 74.84 -71.62
N LYS A 281 8.34 74.15 -71.40
CA LYS A 281 7.27 74.05 -72.41
C LYS A 281 6.56 75.38 -72.66
N ALA A 282 6.31 76.17 -71.62
CA ALA A 282 5.70 77.49 -71.76
C ALA A 282 6.59 78.49 -72.53
N GLU A 283 7.92 78.38 -72.39
CA GLU A 283 8.89 79.20 -73.13
C GLU A 283 9.00 78.79 -74.61
N GLN A 284 8.88 77.49 -74.91
CA GLN A 284 8.79 76.98 -76.29
C GLN A 284 7.48 77.40 -76.98
N ASP A 285 6.34 77.28 -76.29
CA ASP A 285 5.03 77.73 -76.81
C ASP A 285 4.99 79.24 -77.06
N LYS A 286 5.72 80.05 -76.28
CA LYS A 286 5.86 81.50 -76.54
C LYS A 286 6.65 81.77 -77.82
N ARG A 287 7.78 81.08 -78.03
CA ARG A 287 8.60 81.22 -79.25
C ARG A 287 7.86 80.77 -80.50
N ASP A 288 7.09 79.69 -80.43
CA ASP A 288 6.30 79.20 -81.57
C ASP A 288 5.12 80.14 -81.89
N ARG A 289 4.46 80.73 -80.87
CA ARG A 289 3.40 81.74 -81.07
C ARG A 289 3.93 83.05 -81.66
N GLU A 290 5.14 83.45 -81.28
CA GLU A 290 5.78 84.68 -81.78
C GLU A 290 6.23 84.51 -83.24
N HIS A 291 6.80 83.35 -83.59
CA HIS A 291 7.13 83.01 -84.97
C HIS A 291 5.87 82.82 -85.85
N ALA A 292 4.79 82.26 -85.31
CA ALA A 292 3.50 82.17 -86.00
C ALA A 292 2.84 83.55 -86.22
N ARG A 293 2.96 84.48 -85.26
CA ARG A 293 2.48 85.86 -85.42
C ARG A 293 3.24 86.63 -86.50
N GLN A 294 4.56 86.52 -86.54
CA GLN A 294 5.37 87.19 -87.57
C GLN A 294 5.08 86.66 -88.99
N LEU A 295 4.83 85.35 -89.12
CA LEU A 295 4.43 84.77 -90.40
C LEU A 295 3.01 85.21 -90.81
N ALA A 296 2.08 85.33 -89.85
CA ALA A 296 0.71 85.77 -90.10
C ALA A 296 0.62 87.27 -90.45
N GLU A 297 1.41 88.15 -89.83
CA GLU A 297 1.47 89.58 -90.18
C GLU A 297 2.09 89.82 -91.56
N ALA A 298 3.16 89.09 -91.92
CA ALA A 298 3.76 89.17 -93.25
C ALA A 298 2.80 88.67 -94.36
N GLN A 299 1.95 87.70 -94.06
CA GLN A 299 0.94 87.19 -94.99
C GLN A 299 -0.26 88.14 -95.12
N ALA A 300 -0.74 88.72 -94.01
CA ALA A 300 -1.86 89.66 -93.99
C ALA A 300 -1.56 90.99 -94.73
N GLU A 301 -0.30 91.46 -94.70
CA GLU A 301 0.13 92.64 -95.44
C GLU A 301 0.16 92.38 -96.96
N ARG A 302 0.62 91.18 -97.39
CA ARG A 302 0.61 90.76 -98.80
C ARG A 302 -0.82 90.54 -99.33
N ASP A 303 -1.70 89.98 -98.51
CA ASP A 303 -3.10 89.75 -98.89
C ASP A 303 -3.93 91.04 -98.97
N ARG A 304 -3.62 92.08 -98.17
CA ARG A 304 -4.26 93.41 -98.30
C ARG A 304 -3.92 94.12 -99.61
N ILE A 305 -2.66 94.03 -100.05
CA ILE A 305 -2.20 94.63 -101.31
C ILE A 305 -2.79 93.87 -102.51
N ALA A 306 -2.85 92.53 -102.44
CA ALA A 306 -3.47 91.71 -103.49
C ALA A 306 -5.01 91.85 -103.57
N ALA A 307 -5.70 92.08 -102.45
CA ALA A 307 -7.14 92.29 -102.41
C ALA A 307 -7.59 93.65 -103.00
N GLN A 308 -6.80 94.71 -102.81
CA GLN A 308 -7.09 96.03 -103.39
C GLN A 308 -6.95 96.06 -104.92
N GLU A 309 -5.93 95.39 -105.48
CA GLU A 309 -5.75 95.31 -106.94
C GLU A 309 -6.83 94.44 -107.61
N LYS A 310 -7.23 93.33 -106.95
CA LYS A 310 -8.25 92.40 -107.46
C LYS A 310 -9.67 92.98 -107.45
N ALA A 311 -10.01 93.84 -106.48
CA ALA A 311 -11.30 94.52 -106.42
C ALA A 311 -11.49 95.53 -107.56
N ARG A 312 -10.43 96.25 -107.97
CA ARG A 312 -10.48 97.23 -109.06
C ARG A 312 -10.66 96.58 -110.44
N ILE A 313 -10.09 95.39 -110.65
CA ILE A 313 -10.20 94.63 -111.90
C ILE A 313 -11.58 93.97 -112.05
N ALA A 314 -12.15 93.45 -110.96
CA ALA A 314 -13.47 92.80 -110.99
C ALA A 314 -14.64 93.78 -111.27
N GLU A 315 -14.53 95.05 -110.84
CA GLU A 315 -15.53 96.08 -111.11
C GLU A 315 -15.55 96.54 -112.58
N GLN A 316 -14.39 96.54 -113.25
CA GLN A 316 -14.28 96.88 -114.67
C GLN A 316 -14.78 95.75 -115.60
N GLU A 317 -14.60 94.49 -115.22
CA GLU A 317 -15.10 93.34 -116.00
C GLU A 317 -16.62 93.14 -115.89
N ALA A 318 -17.23 93.46 -114.75
CA ALA A 318 -18.68 93.37 -114.56
C ALA A 318 -19.46 94.37 -115.44
N ALA A 319 -18.95 95.59 -115.63
CA ALA A 319 -19.58 96.62 -116.47
C ALA A 319 -19.53 96.29 -117.98
N ALA A 320 -18.50 95.55 -118.43
CA ALA A 320 -18.36 95.17 -119.84
C ALA A 320 -19.29 94.00 -120.25
N ALA A 321 -19.60 93.09 -119.32
CA ALA A 321 -20.45 91.91 -119.58
C ALA A 321 -21.95 92.27 -119.72
N GLU A 322 -22.41 93.35 -119.10
CA GLU A 322 -23.82 93.78 -119.13
C GLU A 322 -24.21 94.47 -120.46
N GLN A 323 -23.25 95.11 -121.13
CA GLN A 323 -23.48 95.79 -122.41
C GLN A 323 -23.62 94.80 -123.59
N ALA A 324 -22.89 93.67 -123.56
CA ALA A 324 -22.92 92.67 -124.62
C ALA A 324 -24.25 91.90 -124.74
N LYS A 325 -25.03 91.79 -123.65
CA LYS A 325 -26.34 91.11 -123.66
C LYS A 325 -27.46 91.93 -124.31
N ARG A 326 -27.34 93.27 -124.35
CA ARG A 326 -28.39 94.16 -124.87
C ARG A 326 -28.41 94.25 -126.41
N ASP A 327 -27.28 94.09 -127.08
CA ASP A 327 -27.22 94.25 -128.54
C ASP A 327 -27.61 92.97 -129.32
N ALA A 328 -27.46 91.79 -128.72
CA ALA A 328 -27.82 90.52 -129.32
C ALA A 328 -29.34 90.36 -129.48
N ASP A 329 -30.11 90.82 -128.50
CA ASP A 329 -31.58 90.78 -128.51
C ASP A 329 -32.17 91.66 -129.63
N GLN A 330 -31.57 92.82 -129.89
CA GLN A 330 -32.04 93.76 -130.92
C GLN A 330 -31.89 93.20 -132.36
N LYS A 331 -30.87 92.36 -132.61
CA LYS A 331 -30.67 91.71 -133.90
C LYS A 331 -31.72 90.62 -134.17
N HIS A 332 -32.08 89.84 -133.16
CA HIS A 332 -33.09 88.78 -133.28
C HIS A 332 -34.45 89.36 -133.66
N ARG A 333 -34.87 90.43 -132.98
CA ARG A 333 -36.15 91.10 -133.24
C ARG A 333 -36.25 91.65 -134.66
N THR A 334 -35.17 92.22 -135.16
CA THR A 334 -35.14 92.81 -136.52
C THR A 334 -35.30 91.76 -137.61
N ALA A 335 -34.76 90.55 -137.40
CA ALA A 335 -34.86 89.45 -138.37
C ALA A 335 -36.29 88.93 -138.51
N VAL A 336 -37.00 88.73 -137.39
CA VAL A 336 -38.37 88.20 -137.40
C VAL A 336 -39.34 89.16 -138.10
N MET A 337 -39.22 90.47 -137.86
CA MET A 337 -40.05 91.48 -138.55
C MET A 337 -39.81 91.49 -140.06
N ARG A 338 -38.57 91.27 -140.50
CA ARG A 338 -38.24 91.21 -141.94
C ARG A 338 -38.93 90.02 -142.60
N ALA A 339 -38.89 88.85 -141.98
CA ALA A 339 -39.52 87.64 -142.50
C ALA A 339 -41.05 87.76 -142.59
N ALA A 340 -41.70 88.35 -141.58
CA ALA A 340 -43.14 88.58 -141.62
C ALA A 340 -43.55 89.55 -142.75
N LYS A 341 -42.73 90.59 -143.01
CA LYS A 341 -42.98 91.56 -144.08
C LYS A 341 -42.91 90.89 -145.46
N GLU A 342 -41.88 90.09 -145.69
CA GLU A 342 -41.69 89.37 -146.96
C GLU A 342 -42.82 88.36 -147.22
N ALA A 343 -43.30 87.67 -146.18
CA ALA A 343 -44.44 86.76 -146.31
C ALA A 343 -45.73 87.49 -146.74
N ILE A 344 -45.99 88.68 -146.20
CA ILE A 344 -47.16 89.50 -146.58
C ILE A 344 -47.03 90.04 -148.01
N MET A 345 -45.82 90.44 -148.43
CA MET A 345 -45.58 90.88 -149.81
C MET A 345 -45.88 89.78 -150.84
N THR A 346 -45.68 88.52 -150.47
CA THR A 346 -45.91 87.36 -151.35
C THR A 346 -47.40 87.16 -151.68
N ALA A 347 -48.32 87.71 -150.88
CA ALA A 347 -49.75 87.71 -151.16
C ALA A 347 -50.20 88.78 -152.18
N GLY A 348 -49.26 89.49 -152.83
CA GLY A 348 -49.53 90.47 -153.88
C GLY A 348 -49.64 91.93 -153.38
N VAL A 349 -49.20 92.20 -152.16
CA VAL A 349 -49.19 93.54 -151.55
C VAL A 349 -47.82 94.21 -151.77
N ASP A 350 -47.81 95.50 -152.10
CA ASP A 350 -46.56 96.25 -152.26
C ASP A 350 -45.78 96.37 -150.93
N GLU A 351 -44.47 96.57 -151.02
CA GLU A 351 -43.57 96.56 -149.88
C GLU A 351 -43.91 97.62 -148.82
N GLU A 352 -44.38 98.79 -149.24
CA GLU A 352 -44.67 99.90 -148.34
C GLU A 352 -45.91 99.58 -147.50
N THR A 353 -46.93 99.01 -148.13
CA THR A 353 -48.14 98.54 -147.46
C THR A 353 -47.86 97.33 -146.55
N ALA A 354 -47.07 96.35 -147.00
CA ALA A 354 -46.68 95.19 -146.20
C ALA A 354 -45.90 95.58 -144.92
N LYS A 355 -45.00 96.57 -145.03
CA LYS A 355 -44.27 97.13 -143.88
C LYS A 355 -45.20 97.80 -142.87
N LYS A 356 -46.19 98.57 -143.34
CA LYS A 356 -47.19 99.21 -142.45
C LYS A 356 -48.01 98.16 -141.70
N ILE A 357 -48.39 97.06 -142.36
CA ILE A 357 -49.12 95.95 -141.73
C ILE A 357 -48.26 95.27 -140.64
N VAL A 358 -47.00 94.94 -140.91
CA VAL A 358 -46.11 94.33 -139.90
C VAL A 358 -45.87 95.26 -138.70
N LEU A 359 -45.79 96.56 -138.93
CA LEU A 359 -45.65 97.54 -137.85
C LEU A 359 -46.94 97.67 -137.01
N LEU A 360 -48.12 97.65 -137.63
CA LEU A 360 -49.40 97.64 -136.92
C LEU A 360 -49.56 96.38 -136.06
N ILE A 361 -49.15 95.20 -136.57
CA ILE A 361 -49.17 93.94 -135.82
C ILE A 361 -48.16 94.00 -134.66
N ARG A 362 -46.95 94.54 -134.87
CA ARG A 362 -45.97 94.73 -133.79
C ARG A 362 -46.50 95.65 -132.69
N ALA A 363 -47.25 96.69 -133.06
CA ALA A 363 -47.84 97.64 -132.13
C ALA A 363 -49.13 97.12 -131.46
N ASN A 364 -49.59 95.91 -131.79
CA ASN A 364 -50.86 95.32 -131.35
C ASN A 364 -52.11 96.16 -131.70
N GLU A 365 -52.04 96.97 -132.75
CA GLU A 365 -53.19 97.78 -133.21
C GLU A 365 -54.17 96.98 -134.08
N VAL A 366 -53.78 95.77 -134.50
CA VAL A 366 -54.67 94.80 -135.14
C VAL A 366 -55.15 93.80 -134.07
N PRO A 367 -56.44 93.80 -133.71
CA PRO A 367 -56.95 92.88 -132.70
C PRO A 367 -56.71 91.42 -133.09
N HIS A 368 -56.28 90.62 -132.11
CA HIS A 368 -56.09 89.17 -132.21
C HIS A 368 -54.95 88.67 -133.14
N VAL A 369 -53.98 89.51 -133.52
CA VAL A 369 -52.77 89.10 -134.29
C VAL A 369 -51.50 89.72 -133.68
N TRP A 370 -50.41 88.94 -133.47
CA TRP A 370 -49.12 89.41 -132.89
C TRP A 370 -47.88 88.77 -133.53
N LEU A 371 -46.71 89.40 -133.35
CA LEU A 371 -45.39 88.83 -133.73
C LEU A 371 -44.68 88.26 -132.49
N GLN A 372 -44.15 87.06 -132.62
CA GLN A 372 -43.34 86.40 -131.58
C GLN A 372 -41.87 86.52 -131.93
N PHE A 373 -41.08 87.15 -131.06
CA PHE A 373 -39.69 87.51 -131.29
C PHE A 373 -38.69 86.47 -130.82
#